data_AF-A0A1R4LK47-F1
#
_entry.id   AF-A0A1R4LK47-F1
#
_cell.length_a   1.000
_cell.length_b   1.000
_cell.length_c   1.000
_cell.angle_alpha   90.00
_cell.angle_beta   90.00
_cell.angle_gamma   90.00
#
_symmetry.space_group_name_H-M   'P 1'
#
loop_
_entity.id
_entity.type
_entity.pdbx_description
1 polymer ?
#
loop_
_entity_poly.entity_id
_entity_poly.type
_entity_poly.pdbx_seq_one_letter_code
_entity_poly.pdbx_strand_id
1 'polypeptide(L)'
;MQSHSKILVWYKVASQQVVLGEAYQDMRDQLVSLWLDTPTENDLMSDLGYHISLFGDDGRKIADKAISMLTADQLLGKAQRFGAAGKTEARL
;
A
#
# COMPACT_ATOMS: atom_id res chain seq x y z
N MET A 1 12.54 11.29 -12.97
CA MET A 1 12.07 10.71 -11.69
C MET A 1 11.17 9.54 -12.09
N GLN A 2 11.39 8.35 -11.52
CA GLN A 2 10.63 7.17 -11.92
C GLN A 2 9.19 7.32 -11.40
N SER A 3 8.26 7.48 -12.34
CA SER A 3 6.85 7.82 -12.11
C SER A 3 6.01 6.55 -12.24
N HIS A 4 5.93 5.78 -11.15
CA HIS A 4 5.16 4.54 -11.10
C HIS A 4 4.03 4.68 -10.08
N SER A 5 2.87 4.14 -10.43
CA SER A 5 1.78 4.01 -9.47
C SER A 5 2.23 3.18 -8.28
N LYS A 6 1.71 3.52 -7.09
CA LYS A 6 2.06 2.81 -5.86
C LYS A 6 0.89 2.71 -4.90
N ILE A 7 0.95 1.69 -4.07
CA ILE A 7 0.10 1.55 -2.90
C ILE A 7 0.93 1.79 -1.65
N LEU A 8 0.39 2.58 -0.73
CA LEU A 8 1.02 2.89 0.54
C LEU A 8 0.10 2.43 1.68
N VAL A 9 0.65 1.63 2.58
CA VAL A 9 -0.02 1.18 3.81
C VAL A 9 0.52 2.01 4.97
N TRP A 10 -0.39 2.60 5.74
CA TRP A 10 -0.04 3.50 6.82
C TRP A 10 -1.02 3.39 7.98
N TYR A 11 -0.61 3.92 9.14
CA TYR A 11 -1.42 3.98 10.34
C TYR A 11 -1.65 5.43 10.75
N LYS A 12 -2.89 5.80 11.04
CA LYS A 12 -3.25 7.10 11.59
C LYS A 12 -3.34 7.04 13.11
N VAL A 13 -2.55 7.86 13.78
CA VAL A 13 -2.55 8.03 15.24
C VAL A 13 -2.64 9.51 15.58
N ALA A 14 -3.71 9.90 16.27
CA ALA A 14 -4.08 11.30 16.47
C ALA A 14 -4.00 12.10 15.14
N SER A 15 -3.17 13.14 15.09
CA SER A 15 -2.96 13.97 13.90
C SER A 15 -1.78 13.52 13.03
N GLN A 16 -1.20 12.35 13.31
CA GLN A 16 -0.01 11.84 12.63
C GLN A 16 -0.33 10.64 11.75
N GLN A 17 0.31 10.60 10.58
CA GLN A 17 0.33 9.47 9.68
C GLN A 17 1.71 8.81 9.75
N VAL A 18 1.73 7.51 10.06
CA VAL A 18 2.94 6.70 10.13
C VAL A 18 2.93 5.70 8.97
N VAL A 19 3.89 5.80 8.06
CA VAL A 19 4.01 4.87 6.93
C VAL A 19 4.56 3.54 7.42
N LEU A 20 3.86 2.46 7.12
CA LEU A 20 4.24 1.10 7.52
C LEU A 20 4.93 0.34 6.39
N GLY A 21 4.53 0.62 5.14
CA GLY A 21 5.15 0.04 3.97
C GLY A 21 4.55 0.53 2.67
N GLU A 22 5.24 0.25 1.58
CA GLU A 22 4.84 0.63 0.24
C GLU A 22 5.13 -0.50 -0.74
N ALA A 23 4.24 -0.63 -1.73
CA ALA A 23 4.39 -1.55 -2.84
C ALA A 23 4.40 -0.75 -4.14
N TYR A 24 5.45 -0.97 -4.94
CA TYR A 24 5.61 -0.43 -6.28
C TYR A 24 5.55 -1.58 -7.26
N GLN A 25 4.92 -1.36 -8.41
CA GLN A 25 4.96 -2.34 -9.48
C GLN A 25 4.99 -1.67 -10.83
N ASP A 26 5.79 -2.21 -11.75
CA ASP A 26 5.83 -1.77 -13.15
C ASP A 26 4.54 -2.07 -13.92
N MET A 27 3.72 -3.01 -13.43
CA MET A 27 2.42 -3.37 -14.02
C MET A 27 1.27 -2.75 -13.22
N ARG A 28 0.70 -1.67 -13.77
CA ARG A 28 -0.42 -0.90 -13.19
C ARG A 28 -1.65 -1.77 -12.85
N ASP A 29 -1.95 -2.79 -13.66
CA ASP A 29 -3.16 -3.61 -13.50
C ASP A 29 -3.18 -4.38 -12.17
N GLN A 30 -2.02 -4.87 -11.70
CA GLN A 30 -1.97 -5.63 -10.44
C GLN A 30 -2.19 -4.74 -9.21
N LEU A 31 -1.74 -3.48 -9.26
CA LEU A 31 -1.99 -2.52 -8.17
C LEU A 31 -3.46 -2.10 -8.12
N VAL A 32 -4.11 -1.91 -9.27
CA VAL A 32 -5.54 -1.58 -9.31
C VAL A 32 -6.39 -2.76 -8.84
N SER A 33 -6.07 -4.00 -9.26
CA SER A 33 -6.74 -5.19 -8.72
C SER A 33 -6.53 -5.33 -7.22
N LEU A 34 -5.30 -5.16 -6.72
CA LEU A 34 -5.01 -5.19 -5.29
C LEU A 34 -5.82 -4.13 -4.53
N TRP A 35 -5.92 -2.94 -5.09
CA TRP A 35 -6.80 -1.91 -4.56
C TRP A 35 -8.24 -2.41 -4.51
N LEU A 36 -8.84 -2.80 -5.63
CA LEU A 36 -10.25 -3.21 -5.69
C LEU A 36 -10.58 -4.38 -4.75
N ASP A 37 -9.68 -5.36 -4.64
CA ASP A 37 -9.85 -6.54 -3.79
C ASP A 37 -9.65 -6.25 -2.30
N THR A 38 -8.99 -5.13 -1.95
CA THR A 38 -8.76 -4.77 -0.55
C THR A 38 -10.07 -4.30 0.09
N PRO A 39 -10.58 -5.02 1.11
CA PRO A 39 -11.83 -4.67 1.75
C PRO A 39 -11.70 -3.34 2.49
N THR A 40 -12.76 -2.54 2.44
CA THR A 40 -12.86 -1.28 3.20
C THR A 40 -13.57 -1.56 4.51
N GLU A 41 -13.01 -1.08 5.62
CA GLU A 41 -13.70 -1.06 6.91
C GLU A 41 -14.78 0.03 6.88
N ASN A 42 -16.04 -0.36 7.13
CA ASN A 42 -17.19 0.56 7.11
C ASN A 42 -17.40 1.29 8.44
N ASP A 43 -16.44 1.22 9.36
CA ASP A 43 -16.62 1.81 10.67
C ASP A 43 -16.54 3.35 10.57
N LEU A 44 -17.70 3.99 10.76
CA LEU A 44 -17.99 5.41 10.55
C LEU A 44 -17.18 6.37 11.45
N MET A 45 -16.23 5.87 12.24
CA MET A 45 -15.54 6.64 13.29
C MET A 45 -14.04 6.79 13.14
N SER A 46 -13.38 6.12 12.20
CA SER A 46 -11.94 5.94 12.34
C SER A 46 -11.14 6.94 11.49
N ASP A 47 -11.03 8.17 12.00
CA ASP A 47 -9.93 9.08 11.65
C ASP A 47 -8.58 8.57 12.23
N LEU A 48 -8.53 7.31 12.66
CA LEU A 48 -7.45 6.60 13.34
C LEU A 48 -7.41 5.16 12.82
N GLY A 49 -6.28 4.48 12.90
CA GLY A 49 -6.19 3.08 12.51
C GLY A 49 -5.45 2.86 11.20
N TYR A 50 -5.68 1.71 10.56
CA TYR A 50 -4.94 1.32 9.36
C TYR A 50 -5.61 1.84 8.09
N HIS A 51 -4.80 2.34 7.17
CA HIS A 51 -5.26 2.87 5.90
C HIS A 51 -4.37 2.38 4.76
N ILE A 52 -4.97 2.40 3.57
CA ILE A 52 -4.29 2.18 2.30
C ILE A 52 -4.59 3.35 1.38
N SER A 53 -3.56 3.90 0.75
CA SER A 53 -3.69 4.95 -0.25
C SER A 53 -3.11 4.51 -1.58
N LEU A 54 -3.83 4.81 -2.67
CA LEU A 54 -3.38 4.59 -4.04
C LEU A 54 -2.83 5.90 -4.61
N PHE A 55 -1.65 5.83 -5.21
CA PHE A 55 -1.01 6.95 -5.88
C PHE A 55 -0.87 6.67 -7.38
N GLY A 56 -1.09 7.72 -8.17
CA GLY A 56 -0.89 7.73 -9.61
C GLY A 56 0.59 7.68 -10.00
N ASP A 57 0.84 7.52 -11.30
CA ASP A 57 2.18 7.65 -11.87
C ASP A 57 2.75 9.08 -11.73
N ASP A 58 1.89 10.09 -11.64
CA ASP A 58 2.26 11.47 -11.31
C ASP A 58 2.63 11.71 -9.83
N GLY A 59 2.56 10.67 -8.99
CA GLY A 59 2.84 10.73 -7.56
C GLY A 59 1.73 11.38 -6.73
N ARG A 60 0.58 11.70 -7.31
CA ARG A 60 -0.58 12.24 -6.59
C ARG A 60 -1.41 11.11 -5.99
N LYS A 61 -1.97 11.35 -4.80
CA LYS A 61 -2.93 10.42 -4.19
C LYS A 61 -4.22 10.45 -5.00
N ILE A 62 -4.65 9.29 -5.49
CA ILE A 62 -5.87 9.10 -6.26
C ILE A 62 -7.02 8.64 -5.34
N ALA A 63 -6.72 7.78 -4.36
CA ALA A 63 -7.74 7.20 -3.51
C ALA A 63 -7.20 6.83 -2.11
N ASP A 64 -8.12 6.74 -1.15
CA ASP A 64 -7.86 6.36 0.24
C ASP A 64 -8.98 5.47 0.78
N LYS A 65 -8.64 4.51 1.65
CA LYS A 65 -9.61 3.72 2.42
C LYS A 65 -9.03 3.26 3.75
N ALA A 66 -9.91 3.20 4.75
CA ALA A 66 -9.65 2.51 6.01
C ALA A 66 -9.70 0.99 5.80
N ILE A 67 -8.80 0.28 6.46
CA ILE A 67 -8.68 -1.19 6.41
C ILE A 67 -8.47 -1.75 7.81
N SER A 68 -8.73 -3.04 7.99
CA SER A 68 -8.44 -3.70 9.26
C SER A 68 -6.93 -3.93 9.44
N MET A 69 -6.51 -4.16 10.69
CA MET A 69 -5.15 -4.59 11.02
C MET A 69 -4.78 -5.89 10.28
N LEU A 70 -5.70 -6.86 10.18
CA LEU A 70 -5.45 -8.13 9.50
C LEU A 70 -5.19 -7.91 8.01
N THR A 71 -5.98 -7.05 7.37
CA THR A 71 -5.78 -6.67 5.96
C THR A 71 -4.43 -5.96 5.77
N ALA A 72 -4.07 -5.04 6.68
CA ALA A 72 -2.79 -4.35 6.64
C ALA A 72 -1.60 -5.32 6.75
N ASP A 73 -1.65 -6.26 7.68
CA ASP A 73 -0.62 -7.29 7.86
C ASP A 73 -0.48 -8.19 6.62
N GLN A 74 -1.59 -8.61 6.03
CA GLN A 74 -1.57 -9.38 4.78
C GLN A 74 -0.94 -8.60 3.61
N LEU A 75 -1.25 -7.31 3.49
CA LEU A 75 -0.68 -6.45 2.45
C LEU A 75 0.82 -6.24 2.65
N LEU A 76 1.25 -5.98 3.88
CA LEU A 76 2.66 -5.78 4.23
C LEU A 76 3.47 -7.09 4.12
N GLY A 77 2.90 -8.22 4.51
CA GLY A 77 3.49 -9.54 4.32
C GLY A 77 3.63 -9.93 2.85
N LYS A 78 2.66 -9.54 2.00
CA LYS A 78 2.77 -9.67 0.54
C LYS A 78 3.82 -8.73 -0.05
N ALA A 79 3.87 -7.47 0.40
CA ALA A 79 4.85 -6.48 -0.05
C ALA A 79 6.31 -6.91 0.19
N GLN A 80 6.58 -7.59 1.30
CA GLN A 80 7.91 -8.19 1.56
C GLN A 80 8.30 -9.25 0.52
N ARG A 81 7.35 -9.95 -0.09
CA ARG A 81 7.62 -10.91 -1.19
C ARG A 81 7.87 -10.22 -2.53
N PHE A 82 7.26 -9.05 -2.75
CA PHE A 82 7.46 -8.27 -3.98
C PHE A 82 8.79 -7.48 -3.97
N GLY A 83 9.34 -7.14 -2.80
CA GLY A 83 10.68 -6.55 -2.68
C GLY A 83 11.85 -7.56 -2.72
N ALA A 84 11.58 -8.86 -2.55
CA ALA A 84 12.61 -9.89 -2.52
C ALA A 84 13.03 -10.40 -3.92
N ALA A 85 12.18 -10.22 -4.94
CA ALA A 85 12.47 -10.66 -6.31
C ALA A 85 13.55 -9.83 -7.04
N GLY A 86 14.05 -8.74 -6.42
CA GLY A 86 15.13 -7.90 -6.95
C GLY A 86 16.53 -8.18 -6.37
N LYS A 87 16.68 -9.18 -5.49
CA LYS A 87 17.99 -9.60 -4.94
C LYS A 87 18.30 -11.06 -5.27
N THR A 88 18.24 -11.41 -6.54
CA THR A 88 18.82 -12.66 -7.04
C THR A 88 20.01 -12.30 -7.94
N GLU A 89 21.20 -12.54 -7.38
CA GLU A 89 22.43 -12.92 -8.09
C GLU A 89 23.16 -11.87 -8.94
N ALA A 90 24.15 -11.21 -8.32
CA ALA A 90 25.41 -10.85 -8.98
C ALA A 90 26.56 -10.98 -7.97
N ARG A 91 26.90 -12.22 -7.64
CA ARG A 91 28.23 -12.57 -7.12
C ARG A 91 28.61 -13.90 -7.72
N LEU A 92 29.45 -13.84 -8.74
CA LEU A 92 30.71 -14.58 -8.91
C LEU A 92 31.47 -13.95 -10.08
#